data_AF-A0A963RTL4-F1
#
_entry.id   AF-A0A963RTL4-F1
#
_cell.length_a   1.000
_cell.length_b   1.000
_cell.length_c   1.000
_cell.angle_alpha   90.00
_cell.angle_beta   90.00
_cell.angle_gamma   90.00
#
_symmetry.space_group_name_H-M   'P 1'
#
loop_
_entity.id
_entity.type
_entity.pdbx_description
1 polymer ?
#
loop_
_entity_poly.entity_id
_entity_poly.type
_entity_poly.pdbx_seq_one_letter_code
_entity_poly.pdbx_strand_id
1 'polypeptide(L)' 'MIDAFYNGALHLSANPWWTGIIWPVIWNLIKIVVVLLPLMGAVAYLTLWERKLLGWMQVRHGPNRVGPGGLLQPIADAV' A
#
# COMPACT_ATOMS: atom_id res chain seq x y z
N MET A 1 13.70 -16.27 -4.59
CA MET A 1 14.11 -15.49 -3.38
C MET A 1 13.00 -15.44 -2.34
N ILE A 2 11.77 -15.07 -2.70
CA ILE A 2 10.60 -15.11 -1.80
C ILE A 2 10.35 -16.52 -1.22
N ASP A 3 10.57 -17.57 -2.01
CA ASP A 3 10.44 -18.95 -1.54
C ASP A 3 11.54 -19.36 -0.55
N ALA A 4 12.72 -18.74 -0.63
CA ALA A 4 13.80 -18.96 0.34
C ALA A 4 13.43 -18.35 1.70
N PHE A 5 12.77 -17.20 1.73
CA PHE A 5 12.23 -16.60 2.96
C PHE A 5 11.08 -17.42 3.55
N TYR A 6 10.18 -17.92 2.69
CA TYR A 6 9.11 -18.81 3.13
C TYR A 6 9.63 -20.11 3.74
N ASN A 7 10.58 -20.76 3.08
CA ASN A 7 11.18 -22.00 3.55
C ASN A 7 12.10 -21.77 4.77
N GLY A 8 12.85 -20.67 4.82
CA GLY A 8 13.70 -20.35 5.97
C GLY A 8 12.93 -20.25 7.29
N ALA A 9 11.72 -19.68 7.25
CA ALA A 9 10.89 -19.54 8.44
C ALA A 9 9.90 -20.71 8.67
N LEU A 10 9.56 -21.48 7.63
CA LEU A 10 8.86 -22.76 7.77
C LEU A 10 9.67 -23.77 8.60
N HIS A 11 10.99 -23.77 8.48
CA HIS A 11 11.88 -24.73 9.15
C HIS A 11 12.28 -24.35 10.59
N LEU A 12 11.79 -23.21 11.12
CA LEU A 12 12.08 -22.79 12.51
C LEU A 12 11.45 -23.71 13.56
N SER A 13 10.37 -24.42 13.21
CA SER A 13 9.65 -25.33 14.11
C SER A 13 9.16 -26.53 13.31
N ALA A 14 9.62 -27.73 13.68
CA ALA A 14 9.24 -28.99 13.03
C ALA A 14 7.84 -29.49 13.44
N ASN A 15 7.09 -28.70 14.20
CA ASN A 15 5.77 -29.07 14.66
C ASN A 15 4.75 -29.11 13.51
N PRO A 16 3.91 -30.16 13.40
CA PRO A 16 2.97 -30.32 12.27
C PRO A 16 1.96 -29.16 12.13
N TRP A 17 1.55 -28.57 13.25
CA TRP A 17 0.62 -27.44 13.28
C TRP A 17 1.25 -26.13 12.78
N TRP A 18 2.58 -25.98 12.94
CA TRP A 18 3.32 -24.82 12.45
C TRP A 18 3.44 -24.84 10.94
N THR A 19 3.87 -25.98 10.39
CA THR A 19 4.16 -26.12 8.95
C THR A 19 2.89 -26.24 8.10
N GLY A 20 1.84 -26.87 8.62
CA GLY A 20 0.62 -27.14 7.86
C GLY A 20 -0.39 -25.99 7.86
N ILE A 21 -0.46 -25.18 8.91
CA ILE A 21 -1.58 -24.25 9.11
C ILE A 21 -1.11 -22.84 9.43
N ILE A 22 -0.31 -22.66 10.49
CA ILE A 22 -0.02 -21.31 11.01
C ILE A 22 0.89 -20.54 10.04
N TRP A 23 1.99 -21.13 9.62
CA TRP A 23 2.97 -20.44 8.77
C TRP A 23 2.42 -20.04 7.39
N PRO A 24 1.72 -20.92 6.64
CA PRO A 24 1.10 -20.55 5.36
C PRO A 24 0.07 -19.42 5.47
N VAL A 25 -0.75 -19.44 6.53
CA VAL A 25 -1.79 -18.41 6.73
C VAL A 25 -1.15 -17.04 7.02
N ILE A 26 -0.17 -16.99 7.92
CA ILE A 26 0.55 -15.75 8.23
C ILE A 26 1.23 -15.20 6.96
N TRP A 27 1.88 -16.06 6.18
CA TRP A 27 2.53 -15.66 4.94
C TRP A 27 1.57 -15.07 3.91
N ASN A 28 0.38 -15.66 3.77
CA ASN A 28 -0.65 -15.13 2.88
C ASN A 28 -1.19 -13.77 3.35
N LEU A 29 -1.43 -13.60 4.65
CA LEU A 29 -1.85 -12.32 5.22
C LEU A 29 -0.81 -11.21 4.96
N ILE A 30 0.48 -11.52 5.14
CA ILE A 30 1.56 -10.57 4.84
C ILE A 30 1.54 -10.16 3.37
N LYS A 31 1.39 -11.12 2.45
CA LYS A 31 1.29 -10.81 1.01
C LYS A 31 0.11 -9.90 0.68
N ILE A 32 -1.05 -10.14 1.29
CA ILE A 32 -2.24 -9.31 1.09
C ILE A 32 -1.96 -7.86 1.52
N VAL A 33 -1.37 -7.66 2.69
CA VAL A 33 -1.04 -6.32 3.21
C VAL A 33 -0.01 -5.62 2.32
N VAL A 34 1.03 -6.34 1.89
CA VAL A 34 2.09 -5.79 1.03
C VAL A 34 1.56 -5.35 -0.34
N VAL A 35 0.53 -6.01 -0.87
CA VAL A 35 -0.11 -5.58 -2.13
C VAL A 35 -1.12 -4.45 -1.88
N LEU A 36 -1.87 -4.51 -0.79
CA LEU A 36 -2.94 -3.56 -0.50
C LEU A 36 -2.42 -2.15 -0.17
N LEU A 37 -1.36 -2.04 0.63
CA LEU A 37 -0.79 -0.74 1.04
C LEU A 37 -0.36 0.15 -0.15
N PRO A 38 0.48 -0.31 -1.09
CA PRO A 38 0.85 0.49 -2.25
C PRO A 38 -0.32 0.74 -3.20
N LEU A 39 -1.30 -0.17 -3.27
CA LEU A 39 -2.52 0.05 -4.05
C LEU A 39 -3.34 1.22 -3.49
N MET A 40 -3.55 1.27 -2.17
CA MET A 40 -4.22 2.40 -1.50
C MET A 40 -3.43 3.69 -1.70
N GLY A 41 -2.10 3.65 -1.60
CA GLY A 41 -1.24 4.79 -1.89
C GLY A 41 -1.38 5.28 -3.34
N ALA A 42 -1.38 4.37 -4.32
CA ALA A 42 -1.54 4.71 -5.73
C ALA A 42 -2.87 5.42 -5.99
N VAL A 43 -3.99 4.89 -5.47
CA VAL A 43 -5.32 5.50 -5.60
C VAL A 43 -5.35 6.90 -4.95
N ALA A 44 -4.76 7.05 -3.77
CA ALA A 44 -4.70 8.33 -3.06
C ALA A 44 -3.97 9.41 -3.88
N TYR A 45 -2.85 9.09 -4.54
CA TYR A 45 -2.15 10.03 -5.40
C TYR A 45 -2.87 10.28 -6.74
N LEU A 46 -3.56 9.28 -7.28
CA LEU A 46 -4.30 9.40 -8.53
C LEU A 46 -5.47 10.40 -8.40
N THR A 47 -6.18 10.40 -7.27
CA THR A 47 -7.26 11.38 -7.00
C THR A 47 -6.73 12.81 -6.83
N LEU A 48 -5.52 13.01 -6.28
CA LEU A 48 -4.86 14.32 -6.27
C LEU A 48 -4.52 14.78 -7.69
N TRP A 49 -4.00 13.87 -8.51
CA TRP A 49 -3.68 14.16 -9.92
C TRP A 49 -4.91 14.56 -10.71
N GLU A 50 -6.03 13.85 -10.55
CA GLU A 50 -7.30 14.19 -11.18
C GLU A 50 -7.75 15.61 -10.82
N ARG A 51 -7.70 15.98 -9.52
CA ARG A 51 -8.03 17.34 -9.07
C ARG A 51 -7.12 18.42 -9.66
N LYS A 52 -5.82 18.13 -9.84
CA LYS A 52 -4.89 19.05 -10.51
C LYS A 52 -5.18 19.19 -11.99
N LEU A 53 -5.45 18.08 -12.68
CA LEU A 53 -5.77 18.06 -14.11
C LEU A 53 -7.05 18.86 -14.40
N LEU A 54 -8.10 18.66 -13.60
CA LEU A 54 -9.35 19.42 -13.71
C LEU A 54 -9.16 20.92 -13.50
N GLY A 55 -8.28 21.32 -12.59
CA GLY A 55 -7.91 22.72 -12.40
C GLY A 55 -7.22 23.31 -13.62
N TRP A 56 -6.21 22.59 -14.16
CA TRP A 56 -5.46 23.04 -15.32
C TRP A 56 -6.30 23.16 -16.59
N MET A 57 -7.26 22.26 -16.81
CA MET A 57 -8.22 22.37 -17.92
C MET A 57 -9.08 23.63 -17.85
N GLN A 58 -9.29 24.16 -16.64
CA GLN A 58 -10.10 25.36 -16.39
C GLN A 58 -9.24 26.63 -16.19
N VAL A 59 -7.94 26.58 -16.52
CA VAL A 59 -6.99 27.70 -16.32
C VAL A 59 -7.02 28.21 -14.86
N ARG A 60 -7.23 27.31 -13.89
CA ARG A 60 -7.09 27.60 -12.46
C ARG A 60 -6.07 26.67 -11.82
N HIS A 61 -5.39 27.14 -10.79
CA HIS A 61 -4.51 26.26 -10.03
C HIS A 61 -5.33 25.23 -9.25
N GLY A 62 -4.95 23.95 -9.39
CA GLY A 62 -5.46 22.86 -8.57
C GLY A 62 -5.01 22.97 -7.10
N PRO A 63 -5.34 21.96 -6.27
CA PRO A 63 -5.08 22.02 -4.83
C PRO A 63 -3.60 22.30 -4.50
N ASN A 64 -3.34 23.38 -3.77
CA ASN A 64 -1.98 23.82 -3.37
C ASN A 64 -1.88 24.22 -1.88
N ARG A 65 -2.88 23.86 -1.06
CA ARG A 65 -2.99 24.37 0.33
C ARG A 65 -2.34 23.49 1.40
N VAL A 66 -2.22 22.18 1.19
CA VAL A 66 -1.63 21.25 2.17
C VAL A 66 -0.36 20.61 1.61
N GLY A 67 0.80 21.07 2.11
CA GLY A 67 2.15 20.64 1.70
C GLY A 67 2.69 21.32 0.44
N PRO A 68 4.01 21.19 0.15
CA PRO A 68 4.62 21.75 -1.06
C PRO A 68 3.97 21.13 -2.30
N GLY A 69 3.26 21.94 -3.08
CA GLY A 69 2.54 21.48 -4.27
C GLY A 69 1.31 20.62 -3.99
N GLY A 70 0.74 20.64 -2.78
CA GLY A 70 -0.48 19.89 -2.45
C GLY A 70 -0.28 18.39 -2.20
N LEU A 71 0.96 17.87 -2.18
CA LEU A 71 1.25 16.43 -2.05
C LEU A 71 0.68 15.77 -0.78
N LEU A 72 0.42 16.55 0.28
CA LEU A 72 -0.15 16.04 1.53
C LEU A 72 -1.68 16.01 1.52
N GLN A 73 -2.34 16.46 0.44
CA GLN A 73 -3.80 16.46 0.31
C GLN A 73 -4.43 15.08 0.53
N PRO A 74 -3.90 13.95 0.02
CA PRO A 74 -4.55 12.65 0.22
C PRO A 74 -4.42 12.13 1.65
N ILE A 75 -3.38 12.56 2.38
CA ILE A 75 -3.22 12.25 3.81
C ILE A 75 -4.18 13.09 4.64
N ALA A 76 -4.35 14.37 4.29
CA ALA A 76 -5.31 15.26 4.91
C ALA A 76 -6.78 14.88 4.60
N ASP A 77 -7.04 14.23 3.46
CA ASP A 77 -8.38 13.71 3.13
C ASP A 77 -8.68 12.38 3.84
N ALA A 78 -7.65 11.67 4.32
CA ALA A 78 -7.78 10.37 5.00
C ALA A 78 -7.84 10.46 6.53
N VAL A 79 -7.40 11.58 7.12
CA VAL A 79 -7.47 11.91 8.55
C VAL A 79 -8.73 12.72 8.83
#